data_AF-A0A1U7DDA4-F1
#
_entry.id   AF-A0A1U7DDA4-F1
#
_cell.length_a   1.000
_cell.length_b   1.000
_cell.length_c   1.000
_cell.angle_alpha   90.00
_cell.angle_beta   90.00
_cell.angle_gamma   90.00
#
_symmetry.space_group_name_H-M   'P 1'
#
loop_
_entity.id
_entity.type
_entity.pdbx_description
1 polymer ?
#
loop_
_entity_poly.entity_id
_entity_poly.type
_entity_poly.pdbx_seq_one_letter_code
_entity_poly.pdbx_strand_id
1 'polypeptide(L)'
;MNTKRDEGAAIARLVGGRSNLTVGWVYLWNTLELGILWLRRDLTPERIEPPLDPEVLAMAKSVTTDEITALLDRLTASGTPK
;
A
#
# COMPACT_ATOMS: atom_id res chain seq x y z
N MET A 1 3.20 5.27 32.10
CA MET A 1 2.69 4.26 31.15
C MET A 1 3.01 4.76 29.75
N ASN A 2 4.03 4.22 29.09
CA ASN A 2 4.36 4.61 27.72
C ASN A 2 3.32 3.95 26.80
N THR A 3 2.33 4.72 26.38
CA THR A 3 1.45 4.37 25.26
C THR A 3 2.34 4.15 24.04
N LYS A 4 2.55 2.88 23.65
CA LYS A 4 3.09 2.57 22.32
C LYS A 4 2.16 3.29 21.33
N ARG A 5 2.63 4.40 20.76
CA ARG A 5 1.89 5.04 19.68
C ARG A 5 2.03 4.11 18.48
N ASP A 6 0.93 3.80 17.85
CA ASP A 6 0.96 3.14 16.55
C ASP A 6 1.59 4.13 15.58
N GLU A 7 2.81 3.84 15.15
CA GLU A 7 3.57 4.64 14.22
C GLU A 7 3.55 3.92 12.87
N GLY A 8 3.11 4.64 11.83
CA GLY A 8 3.09 4.17 10.45
C GLY A 8 4.14 4.89 9.63
N ALA A 9 4.91 4.14 8.85
CA ALA A 9 5.86 4.68 7.89
C ALA A 9 5.30 4.59 6.48
N ALA A 10 5.38 5.67 5.70
CA ALA A 10 5.06 5.64 4.28
C ALA A 10 6.15 4.85 3.54
N ILE A 11 5.79 3.73 2.93
CA ILE A 11 6.74 2.83 2.25
C ILE A 11 6.64 2.88 0.73
N ALA A 12 5.48 3.27 0.19
CA ALA A 12 5.26 3.40 -1.24
C ALA A 12 4.15 4.41 -1.54
N ARG A 13 4.09 4.89 -2.77
CA ARG A 13 2.96 5.65 -3.33
C ARG A 13 2.15 4.79 -4.29
N LEU A 14 0.85 5.05 -4.32
CA LEU A 14 -0.03 4.58 -5.38
C LEU A 14 -0.01 5.62 -6.50
N VAL A 15 0.21 5.17 -7.72
CA VAL A 15 0.24 6.01 -8.91
C VAL A 15 -0.91 5.64 -9.83
N GLY A 16 -1.61 6.63 -10.36
CA GLY A 16 -2.75 6.43 -11.26
C GLY A 16 -3.09 7.65 -12.10
N GLY A 17 -3.93 7.43 -13.11
CA GLY A 17 -4.36 8.46 -14.06
C GLY A 17 -3.31 8.79 -15.12
N ARG A 18 -3.76 9.50 -16.17
CA ARG A 18 -2.98 9.79 -17.39
C ARG A 18 -1.65 10.51 -17.17
N SER A 19 -1.46 11.16 -16.02
CA SER A 19 -0.26 11.96 -15.70
C SER A 19 0.62 11.33 -14.62
N ASN A 20 0.47 10.03 -14.32
CA ASN A 20 1.22 9.35 -13.26
C ASN A 20 1.14 10.09 -11.91
N LEU A 21 -0.07 10.48 -11.53
CA LEU A 21 -0.29 11.24 -10.31
C LEU A 21 -0.21 10.33 -9.09
N THR A 22 0.32 10.84 -7.99
CA THR A 22 0.18 10.18 -6.68
C THR A 22 -1.28 10.24 -6.26
N VAL A 23 -1.94 9.07 -6.22
CA VAL A 23 -3.36 8.96 -5.81
C VAL A 23 -3.49 8.55 -4.34
N GLY A 24 -2.44 8.00 -3.74
CA GLY A 24 -2.37 7.67 -2.32
C GLY A 24 -0.97 7.25 -1.87
N TRP A 25 -0.81 7.05 -0.57
CA TRP A 25 0.40 6.53 0.07
C TRP A 25 0.10 5.25 0.81
N VAL A 26 0.96 4.25 0.64
CA VAL A 26 0.91 3.00 1.39
C VAL A 26 1.76 3.16 2.65
N TYR A 27 1.15 2.87 3.79
CA TYR A 27 1.77 2.90 5.10
C TYR A 27 1.92 1.49 5.65
N LEU A 28 3.08 1.19 6.22
CA LEU A 28 3.30 0.02 7.07
C LEU A 28 3.30 0.47 8.52
N TRP A 29 2.38 -0.09 9.30
CA TRP A 29 2.30 0.14 10.74
C TRP A 29 3.26 -0.78 11.48
N ASN A 30 3.69 -0.37 12.67
CA ASN A 30 4.46 -1.21 13.59
C ASN A 30 3.72 -2.50 14.02
N THR A 31 2.39 -2.54 13.86
CA THR A 31 1.53 -3.74 14.02
C THR A 31 1.61 -4.69 12.83
N LEU A 32 2.42 -4.37 11.81
CA LEU A 32 2.53 -5.06 10.52
C LEU A 32 1.30 -4.94 9.62
N GLU A 33 0.31 -4.15 10.01
CA GLU A 33 -0.83 -3.83 9.14
C GLU A 33 -0.42 -2.86 8.03
N LEU A 34 -1.10 -2.95 6.89
CA LEU A 34 -0.97 -1.99 5.80
C LEU A 34 -2.16 -1.04 5.80
N GLY A 35 -1.88 0.26 5.64
CA GLY A 35 -2.88 1.30 5.46
C GLY A 35 -2.66 2.04 4.15
N ILE A 36 -3.72 2.66 3.62
CA ILE A 36 -3.61 3.60 2.50
C ILE A 36 -4.15 4.96 2.92
N LEU A 37 -3.29 5.98 2.82
CA LEU A 37 -3.70 7.38 2.86
C LEU A 37 -4.05 7.83 1.44
N TRP A 38 -5.34 7.97 1.17
CA TRP A 38 -5.84 8.42 -0.14
C TRP A 38 -5.73 9.93 -0.30
N LEU A 39 -5.18 10.39 -1.44
CA LEU A 39 -5.09 11.80 -1.83
C LEU A 39 -6.08 12.17 -2.95
N ARG A 40 -6.42 11.21 -3.79
CA ARG A 40 -7.34 11.34 -4.94
C ARG A 40 -8.15 10.06 -5.07
N ARG A 41 -9.29 9.99 -4.35
CA ARG A 41 -10.17 8.80 -4.35
C ARG A 41 -10.96 8.63 -5.65
N ASP A 42 -11.03 9.69 -6.44
CA ASP A 42 -11.64 9.75 -7.77
C ASP A 42 -10.80 9.07 -8.85
N LEU A 43 -9.50 8.85 -8.59
CA LEU A 43 -8.59 8.20 -9.52
C LEU A 43 -8.32 6.76 -9.09
N THR A 44 -8.36 5.86 -10.07
CA THR A 44 -8.02 4.44 -9.85
C THR A 44 -6.50 4.30 -9.76
N PRO A 45 -5.96 3.65 -8.72
CA PRO A 45 -4.54 3.33 -8.67
C PRO A 45 -4.22 2.26 -9.73
N GLU A 46 -3.12 2.46 -10.45
CA GLU A 46 -2.68 1.58 -11.54
C GLU A 46 -1.38 0.85 -11.18
N ARG A 47 -0.54 1.44 -10.34
CA ARG A 47 0.72 0.83 -9.88
C ARG A 47 1.16 1.33 -8.51
N ILE A 48 2.16 0.64 -7.96
CA ILE A 48 2.82 0.97 -6.69
C ILE A 48 4.26 1.39 -7.00
N GLU A 49 4.73 2.50 -6.41
CA GLU A 49 6.11 2.97 -6.55
C GLU A 49 6.73 3.37 -5.20
N PRO A 50 7.93 2.87 -4.82
CA PRO A 50 8.61 1.74 -5.46
C PRO A 50 7.73 0.47 -5.38
N PRO A 51 8.00 -0.57 -6.20
CA PRO A 51 7.33 -1.85 -6.07
C PRO A 51 7.38 -2.35 -4.63
N LEU A 52 6.25 -2.87 -4.15
CA LEU A 52 6.14 -3.37 -2.79
C LEU A 52 6.89 -4.69 -2.67
N ASP A 53 7.67 -4.84 -1.61
CA ASP A 53 8.36 -6.10 -1.32
C ASP A 53 7.32 -7.21 -1.08
N PRO A 54 7.38 -8.34 -1.81
CA PRO A 54 6.49 -9.47 -1.60
C PRO A 54 6.46 -9.97 -0.15
N GLU A 55 7.58 -9.90 0.59
CA GLU A 55 7.64 -10.29 1.99
C GLU A 55 6.81 -9.37 2.88
N VAL A 56 6.83 -8.05 2.62
CA VAL A 56 6.02 -7.06 3.35
C VAL A 56 4.52 -7.34 3.14
N LEU A 57 4.12 -7.64 1.91
CA LEU A 57 2.72 -7.96 1.62
C LEU A 57 2.29 -9.29 2.24
N ALA A 58 3.16 -10.31 2.22
CA ALA A 58 2.90 -11.60 2.87
C ALA A 58 2.77 -11.46 4.39
N MET A 59 3.64 -10.68 5.03
CA MET A 59 3.57 -10.38 6.45
C MET A 59 2.27 -9.64 6.81
N ALA A 60 1.91 -8.61 6.04
CA ALA A 60 0.67 -7.88 6.28
C ALA A 60 -0.57 -8.77 6.17
N LYS A 61 -0.63 -9.62 5.14
CA LYS A 61 -1.70 -10.62 4.95
C LYS A 61 -1.81 -11.61 6.11
N SER A 62 -0.71 -11.90 6.81
CA SER A 62 -0.72 -12.81 7.97
C SER A 62 -1.38 -12.22 9.21
N VAL A 63 -1.44 -10.89 9.31
CA VAL A 63 -2.08 -10.17 10.42
C VAL A 63 -3.51 -9.77 10.04
N THR A 64 -3.68 -9.20 8.85
CA THR A 64 -4.98 -8.70 8.37
C THR A 64 -5.13 -9.01 6.89
N THR A 65 -6.24 -9.63 6.50
CA THR A 65 -6.65 -9.80 5.10
C THR A 65 -7.94 -9.02 4.88
N ASP A 66 -7.87 -8.00 4.04
CA ASP A 66 -8.91 -7.00 3.83
C ASP A 66 -8.85 -6.43 2.40
N GLU A 67 -9.67 -5.42 2.12
CA GLU A 67 -9.70 -4.78 0.80
C GLU A 67 -8.39 -4.08 0.43
N ILE A 68 -7.61 -3.61 1.42
CA ILE A 68 -6.32 -2.94 1.20
C ILE A 68 -5.30 -3.96 0.70
N THR A 69 -5.12 -5.05 1.45
CA THR A 69 -4.20 -6.12 1.08
C THR A 69 -4.58 -6.76 -0.26
N ALA A 70 -5.88 -6.94 -0.54
CA ALA A 70 -6.36 -7.42 -1.84
C ALA A 70 -6.10 -6.44 -3.00
N LEU A 71 -6.24 -5.13 -2.77
CA LEU A 71 -5.88 -4.11 -3.75
C LEU A 71 -4.38 -4.14 -4.07
N LEU A 72 -3.54 -4.14 -3.04
CA LEU A 72 -2.08 -4.12 -3.21
C LEU A 72 -1.58 -5.38 -3.92
N ASP A 73 -2.15 -6.55 -3.60
CA ASP A 73 -1.83 -7.82 -4.28
C ASP A 73 -2.11 -7.76 -5.80
N ARG A 74 -3.28 -7.21 -6.18
CA ARG A 74 -3.62 -7.03 -7.60
C ARG A 74 -2.67 -6.08 -8.32
N LEU A 75 -2.31 -4.96 -7.68
CA LEU A 75 -1.42 -3.97 -8.28
C LEU A 75 0.02 -4.48 -8.43
N THR A 76 0.49 -5.31 -7.50
CA THR A 76 1.78 -6.00 -7.61
C THR A 76 1.76 -7.00 -8.77
N ALA A 77 0.67 -7.76 -8.92
CA ALA A 77 0.51 -8.71 -10.02
C ALA A 77 0.44 -8.02 -11.41
N SER A 78 -0.18 -6.83 -11.51
CA SER A 78 -0.25 -6.08 -12.78
C SER A 78 1.03 -5.31 -13.12
N GLY A 79 1.90 -5.08 -12.15
CA GLY A 79 3.16 -4.34 -12.32
C GLY A 79 4.34 -5.16 -12.85
N THR A 80 4.15 -6.46 -13.11
CA THR A 80 5.21 -7.32 -13.65
C THR A 80 5.15 -7.28 -15.18
N PRO A 81 6.07 -6.62 -15.89
CA PRO A 81 6.17 -6.81 -17.33
C PRO A 81 6.62 -8.26 -17.58
N LYS A 82 5.87 -8.95 -18.44
CA LYS A 82 6.28 -10.24 -19.02
C LYS A 82 7.41 -10.02 -20.01
#